data_AF-A0A0F9WB47-F1
#
_entry.id   AF-A0A0F9WB47-F1
#
_cell.length_a   1.000
_cell.length_b   1.000
_cell.length_c   1.000
_cell.angle_alpha   90.00
_cell.angle_beta   90.00
_cell.angle_gamma   90.00
#
_symmetry.space_group_name_H-M   'P 1'
#
loop_
_entity.id
_entity.type
_entity.pdbx_description
1 polymer ?
#
loop_
_entity_poly.entity_id
_entity_poly.type
_entity_poly.pdbx_seq_one_letter_code
_entity_poly.pdbx_strand_id
1 'polypeptide(L)'
;MRIARVIGKVTLNQAMPDIVPGSFLLVRTADRGTLAGVNEGKDETLVAYDRLGAGEGDHIGMSEGREATRPFLPQQVPYDCYCSCIIDTINFEPILEVKP
;
A
#
# COMPACT_ATOMS: atom_id res chain seq x y z
N MET A 1 8.48 1.10 -5.16
CA MET A 1 7.12 0.57 -5.41
C MET A 1 7.04 -0.90 -4.96
N ARG A 2 6.04 -1.25 -4.15
CA ARG A 2 5.75 -2.62 -3.68
C ARG A 2 4.27 -2.95 -3.91
N ILE A 3 3.93 -4.24 -3.97
CA ILE A 3 2.54 -4.71 -3.91
C ILE A 3 2.17 -4.94 -2.45
N ALA A 4 0.97 -4.55 -2.07
CA ALA A 4 0.42 -4.81 -0.74
C ALA A 4 -1.05 -5.22 -0.82
N ARG A 5 -1.55 -5.86 0.23
CA ARG A 5 -2.98 -6.14 0.43
C ARG A 5 -3.50 -5.24 1.54
N VAL A 6 -4.67 -4.64 1.31
CA VAL A 6 -5.36 -3.85 2.34
C VAL A 6 -5.96 -4.80 3.37
N ILE A 7 -5.62 -4.59 4.63
CA ILE A 7 -6.08 -5.39 5.78
C ILE A 7 -6.94 -4.58 6.76
N GLY A 8 -7.26 -3.34 6.41
CA GLY A 8 -8.13 -2.47 7.21
C GLY A 8 -7.89 -0.99 6.92
N LYS A 9 -8.46 -0.14 7.77
CA LYS A 9 -8.32 1.32 7.69
C LYS A 9 -7.94 1.92 9.03
N VAL A 10 -7.19 3.00 8.99
CA VAL A 10 -6.83 3.81 10.16
C VAL A 10 -7.66 5.09 10.13
N THR A 11 -8.26 5.45 11.27
CA THR A 11 -8.93 6.75 11.45
C THR A 11 -8.11 7.59 12.41
N LEU A 12 -7.73 8.79 11.97
CA LEU A 12 -7.01 9.75 12.80
C LEU A 12 -8.03 10.65 13.51
N ASN A 13 -8.07 10.61 14.84
CA ASN A 13 -8.88 11.55 15.63
C ASN A 13 -8.33 12.98 15.58
N GLN A 14 -7.01 13.10 15.45
CA GLN A 14 -6.31 14.36 15.20
C GLN A 14 -5.32 14.12 14.05
N ALA A 15 -5.29 15.03 13.10
CA ALA A 15 -4.49 14.96 11.89
C ALA A 15 -3.72 16.27 11.69
N MET A 16 -2.57 16.20 11.03
CA MET A 16 -1.84 17.42 10.64
C MET A 16 -2.67 18.23 9.65
N PRO A 17 -2.63 19.58 9.70
CA PRO A 17 -3.36 20.43 8.75
C PRO A 17 -2.99 20.20 7.28
N ASP A 18 -1.77 19.71 7.03
CA ASP A 18 -1.23 19.47 5.68
C ASP A 18 -1.76 18.16 5.06
N ILE A 19 -2.52 17.36 5.80
CA ILE A 19 -3.17 16.15 5.28
C ILE A 19 -4.34 16.55 4.38
N VAL A 20 -4.27 16.11 3.13
CA VAL A 20 -5.35 16.29 2.14
C VAL A 20 -6.47 15.24 2.30
N PRO A 21 -7.69 15.49 1.80
CA PRO A 21 -8.81 14.56 1.94
C PRO A 21 -8.57 13.19 1.27
N GLY A 22 -8.62 12.13 2.07
CA GLY A 22 -8.42 10.76 1.62
C GLY A 22 -8.67 9.74 2.73
N SER A 23 -8.34 8.47 2.46
CA SER A 23 -8.37 7.37 3.42
C SER A 23 -6.95 6.96 3.82
N PHE A 24 -6.80 6.38 5.00
CA PHE A 24 -5.56 5.75 5.44
C PHE A 24 -5.76 4.25 5.53
N LEU A 25 -5.07 3.50 4.69
CA LEU A 25 -5.20 2.06 4.57
C LEU A 25 -4.13 1.39 5.43
N LEU A 26 -4.52 0.47 6.29
CA LEU A 26 -3.57 -0.46 6.91
C LEU A 26 -3.29 -1.56 5.89
N VAL A 27 -2.03 -1.73 5.52
CA VAL A 27 -1.64 -2.64 4.43
C VAL A 27 -0.58 -3.62 4.89
N ARG A 28 -0.67 -4.86 4.40
CA ARG A 28 0.34 -5.89 4.55
C ARG A 28 1.11 -6.05 3.25
N THR A 29 2.43 -6.01 3.31
CA THR A 29 3.27 -6.06 2.11
C THR A 29 3.37 -7.49 1.57
N ALA A 30 3.29 -7.62 0.24
CA ALA A 30 3.43 -8.90 -0.44
C ALA A 30 4.91 -9.24 -0.64
N ASP A 31 5.27 -10.48 -0.38
CA ASP A 31 6.54 -11.08 -0.80
C ASP A 31 6.32 -12.12 -1.89
N ARG A 32 7.38 -12.81 -2.31
CA ARG A 32 7.27 -13.86 -3.34
C ARG A 32 6.35 -15.00 -2.91
N GLY A 33 6.31 -15.31 -1.62
CA GLY A 33 5.42 -16.33 -1.07
C GLY A 33 3.97 -15.90 -1.17
N THR A 34 3.68 -14.64 -0.85
CA THR A 34 2.34 -14.06 -0.97
C THR A 34 1.87 -14.05 -2.42
N LEU A 35 2.73 -13.62 -3.34
CA LEU A 35 2.40 -13.55 -4.76
C LEU A 35 2.23 -14.95 -5.37
N ALA A 36 2.87 -15.97 -4.81
CA ALA A 36 2.68 -17.38 -5.19
C ALA A 36 1.52 -18.07 -4.44
N GLY A 37 0.83 -17.38 -3.52
CA GLY A 37 -0.26 -17.95 -2.74
C GLY A 37 0.15 -18.97 -1.67
N VAL A 38 1.42 -18.98 -1.25
CA VAL A 38 1.92 -19.92 -0.21
C VAL A 38 1.87 -19.35 1.21
N ASN A 39 1.78 -18.02 1.36
CA ASN A 39 1.64 -17.36 2.67
C ASN A 39 0.77 -16.09 2.55
N GLU A 40 0.44 -15.48 3.69
CA GLU A 40 -0.40 -14.26 3.76
C GLU A 40 0.38 -12.94 3.71
N GLY A 41 1.70 -12.99 3.47
CA GLY A 41 2.58 -11.82 3.49
C GLY A 41 3.37 -11.63 4.77
N LYS A 42 4.16 -10.57 4.78
CA LYS A 42 5.07 -10.26 5.89
C LYS A 42 4.33 -9.69 7.09
N ASP A 43 4.91 -9.85 8.27
CA ASP A 43 4.46 -9.15 9.49
C ASP A 43 4.61 -7.61 9.39
N GLU A 44 5.42 -7.13 8.45
CA GLU A 44 5.55 -5.71 8.14
C GLU A 44 4.22 -5.15 7.62
N THR A 45 3.65 -4.24 8.40
CA THR A 45 2.45 -3.48 8.04
C THR A 45 2.77 -1.99 7.95
N LEU A 46 2.14 -1.32 6.98
CA LEU A 46 2.30 0.11 6.73
C LEU A 46 0.94 0.79 6.70
N VAL A 47 0.96 2.12 6.82
CA VAL A 47 -0.21 2.96 6.61
C VAL A 47 -0.03 3.72 5.30
N ALA A 48 -0.82 3.38 4.29
CA ALA A 48 -0.79 4.04 2.98
C ALA A 48 -1.89 5.09 2.87
N TYR A 49 -1.55 6.30 2.43
CA TYR A 49 -2.56 7.27 2.02
C TYR A 49 -3.23 6.81 0.72
N ASP A 50 -4.56 6.88 0.67
CA ASP A 50 -5.35 6.49 -0.49
C ASP A 50 -6.38 7.55 -0.87
N ARG A 51 -6.44 7.83 -2.17
CA ARG A 51 -7.49 8.65 -2.79
C ARG A 51 -8.24 7.91 -3.91
N LEU A 52 -7.86 6.67 -4.18
CA LEU A 52 -8.42 5.85 -5.27
C LEU A 52 -9.63 5.03 -4.81
N GLY A 53 -9.82 4.88 -3.49
CA GLY A 53 -10.98 4.22 -2.91
C GLY A 53 -10.80 2.73 -2.68
N ALA A 54 -9.58 2.27 -2.40
CA ALA A 54 -9.33 0.86 -2.12
C ALA A 54 -10.04 0.42 -0.81
N GLY A 55 -10.59 -0.78 -0.85
CA GLY A 55 -11.26 -1.46 0.23
C GLY A 55 -10.39 -2.54 0.88
N GLU A 56 -10.85 -3.07 2.01
CA GLU A 56 -10.23 -4.23 2.64
C GLU A 56 -10.27 -5.44 1.69
N GLY A 57 -9.15 -6.16 1.57
CA GLY A 57 -8.99 -7.26 0.64
C GLY A 57 -8.40 -6.87 -0.72
N ASP A 58 -8.44 -5.59 -1.10
CA ASP A 58 -7.86 -5.15 -2.37
C ASP A 58 -6.34 -5.30 -2.38
N HIS A 59 -5.82 -5.64 -3.56
CA HIS A 59 -4.39 -5.52 -3.85
C HIS A 59 -4.10 -4.12 -4.39
N ILE A 60 -3.07 -3.49 -3.85
CA ILE A 60 -2.64 -2.15 -4.27
C ILE A 60 -1.16 -2.15 -4.65
N GLY A 61 -0.81 -1.29 -5.61
CA GLY A 61 0.55 -0.86 -5.82
C GLY A 61 0.82 0.38 -4.97
N MET A 62 1.86 0.33 -4.13
CA MET A 62 2.21 1.43 -3.25
C MET A 62 3.61 1.98 -3.53
N SER A 63 3.75 3.30 -3.39
CA SER A 63 5.03 4.01 -3.44
C SER A 63 5.43 4.48 -2.05
N GLU A 64 6.72 4.49 -1.76
CA GLU A 64 7.24 4.76 -0.41
C GLU A 64 8.33 5.84 -0.40
N GLY A 65 8.63 6.34 0.80
CA GLY A 65 9.61 7.39 1.03
C GLY A 65 9.26 8.67 0.29
N ARG A 66 10.28 9.34 -0.26
CA ARG A 66 10.08 10.63 -0.92
C ARG A 66 9.20 10.55 -2.17
N GLU A 67 9.12 9.39 -2.81
CA GLU A 67 8.27 9.20 -3.99
C GLU A 67 6.78 9.28 -3.66
N ALA A 68 6.37 8.90 -2.44
CA ALA A 68 4.98 8.97 -1.98
C ALA A 68 4.40 10.41 -2.00
N THR A 69 5.26 11.42 -1.88
CA THR A 69 4.84 12.85 -1.88
C THR A 69 4.80 13.47 -3.28
N ARG A 70 5.43 12.84 -4.29
CA ARG A 70 5.55 13.41 -5.64
C ARG A 70 4.21 13.76 -6.30
N PRO A 71 3.13 12.97 -6.15
CA PRO A 71 1.84 13.28 -6.78
C PRO A 71 1.17 14.57 -6.29
N PHE A 72 1.63 15.13 -5.16
CA PHE A 72 0.99 16.27 -4.49
C PHE A 72 1.69 17.59 -4.76
N LEU A 73 2.80 17.59 -5.52
CA LEU A 73 3.51 18.83 -5.84
C LEU A 73 2.59 19.85 -6.55
N PRO A 74 2.71 21.15 -6.22
CA PRO A 74 3.71 21.76 -5.34
C PRO A 74 3.37 21.70 -3.83
N GLN A 75 2.19 21.18 -3.45
CA GLN A 75 1.80 21.07 -2.05
C GLN A 75 2.68 20.05 -1.32
N GLN A 76 3.09 20.41 -0.09
CA GLN A 76 3.80 19.50 0.80
C GLN A 76 2.80 18.67 1.59
N VAL A 77 3.05 17.35 1.65
CA VAL A 77 2.22 16.40 2.39
C VAL A 77 3.11 15.49 3.24
N PRO A 78 2.66 15.06 4.42
CA PRO A 78 3.46 14.27 5.35
C PRO A 78 3.37 12.76 5.05
N TYR A 79 3.37 12.35 3.78
CA TYR A 79 3.19 10.95 3.39
C TYR A 79 4.52 10.29 3.05
N ASP A 80 4.79 9.15 3.68
CA ASP A 80 5.89 8.26 3.33
C ASP A 80 5.42 6.97 2.65
N CYS A 81 4.10 6.76 2.54
CA CYS A 81 3.48 5.68 1.78
C CYS A 81 2.19 6.13 1.08
N TYR A 82 2.06 5.85 -0.21
CA TYR A 82 0.94 6.28 -1.07
C TYR A 82 0.41 5.13 -1.93
N CYS A 83 -0.91 4.96 -1.98
CA CYS A 83 -1.62 4.06 -2.90
C CYS A 83 -1.57 4.63 -4.32
N SER A 84 -0.70 4.05 -5.15
CA SER A 84 -0.49 4.46 -6.54
C SER A 84 -1.51 3.88 -7.50
N CYS A 85 -1.97 2.66 -7.24
CA CYS A 85 -3.00 1.97 -8.04
C CYS A 85 -3.71 0.87 -7.24
N ILE A 86 -4.92 0.54 -7.67
CA ILE A 86 -5.62 -0.70 -7.30
C ILE A 86 -5.31 -1.72 -8.39
N ILE A 87 -4.99 -2.95 -8.01
CA ILE A 87 -4.53 -4.01 -8.91
C ILE A 87 -5.67 -4.98 -9.17
N ASP A 88 -6.11 -5.07 -10.42
CA ASP A 88 -7.17 -6.00 -10.83
C ASP A 88 -6.67 -7.44 -10.94
N THR A 89 -5.44 -7.65 -11.41
CA THR A 89 -4.88 -8.98 -11.64
C THR A 89 -3.37 -8.98 -11.46
N ILE A 90 -2.87 -10.00 -10.75
CA ILE A 90 -1.46 -10.28 -10.57
C ILE A 90 -1.14 -11.57 -11.33
N ASN A 91 -0.27 -11.48 -12.33
CA ASN A 91 0.33 -12.65 -12.96
C ASN A 91 1.78 -12.78 -12.46
N PHE A 92 2.06 -13.84 -11.69
CA PHE A 92 3.35 -14.05 -11.05
C PHE A 92 3.89 -15.44 -11.36
N GLU A 93 5.01 -15.48 -12.10
CA GLU A 93 5.76 -16.71 -12.38
C GLU A 93 7.12 -16.63 -11.68
N PRO A 94 7.35 -17.42 -10.61
CA PRO A 94 8.61 -17.37 -9.88
C PRO A 94 9.74 -18.07 -10.67
N ILE A 95 10.85 -17.36 -10.87
CA ILE A 95 12.08 -17.93 -11.47
C ILE A 95 12.92 -18.75 -10.49
N LEU A 96 12.65 -18.63 -9.19
CA LEU A 96 13.31 -19.34 -8.11
C LEU A 96 12.25 -20.06 -7.28
N GLU A 97 12.64 -21.17 -6.66
CA GLU A 97 11.75 -21.89 -5.74
C GLU A 97 11.24 -20.96 -4.63
N VAL A 98 9.92 -20.95 -4.46
CA VAL A 98 9.24 -20.19 -3.42
C VAL A 98 9.18 -21.07 -2.19
N LYS A 99 9.94 -20.69 -1.16
CA LYS A 99 9.85 -21.34 0.14
C LYS A 99 8.60 -20.82 0.88
N PRO A 100 7.89 -21.69 1.61
CA PRO A 100 6.75 -21.28 2.43
C PRO A 100 7.15 -20.22 3.47
#